data_AF-A0A537XGN8-F1
#
_entry.id   AF-A0A537XGN8-F1
#
_cell.length_a   1.000
_cell.length_b   1.000
_cell.length_c   1.000
_cell.angle_alpha   90.00
_cell.angle_beta   90.00
_cell.angle_gamma   90.00
#
_symmetry.space_group_name_H-M   'P 1'
#
loop_
_entity.id
_entity.type
_entity.pdbx_description
1 polymer ?
#
loop_
_entity_poly.entity_id
_entity_poly.type
_entity_poly.pdbx_seq_one_letter_code
_entity_poly.pdbx_strand_id
1 'polypeptide(L)' 'DYPWCLQGRNEGIPGDCSYQTYAQCLASASGRFAYCNINPRVAFGRVPNRRQPYPYHYND' A
#
# COMPACT_ATOMS: atom_id res chain seq x y z
N ASP A 1 9.13 9.42 -2.57
CA ASP A 1 8.04 8.42 -2.50
C ASP A 1 8.68 7.12 -2.07
N TYR A 2 8.10 6.40 -1.10
CA TYR A 2 8.67 5.14 -0.59
C TYR A 2 7.85 3.97 -1.16
N PRO A 3 8.17 3.47 -2.36
CA PRO A 3 7.32 2.53 -3.09
C PRO A 3 7.30 1.12 -2.50
N TRP A 4 8.11 0.83 -1.48
CA TRP A 4 8.24 -0.50 -0.90
C TRP A 4 7.92 -0.50 0.58
N CYS A 5 7.13 -1.49 0.99
CA CYS A 5 6.80 -1.75 2.37
C CYS A 5 7.28 -3.13 2.79
N LEU A 6 7.87 -3.22 3.97
CA LEU A 6 8.13 -4.49 4.63
C LEU A 6 6.87 -4.95 5.36
N GLN A 7 6.39 -6.13 4.99
CA GLN A 7 5.21 -6.75 5.57
C GLN A 7 5.60 -8.04 6.26
N GLY A 8 5.08 -8.24 7.46
CA GLY A 8 5.33 -9.43 8.25
C GLY A 8 4.49 -9.38 9.49
N ARG A 9 4.56 -10.45 10.29
CA ARG A 9 3.74 -10.56 11.50
C ARG A 9 3.95 -9.40 12.49
N ASN A 10 5.13 -8.77 12.48
CA ASN A 10 5.48 -7.68 13.39
C ASN A 10 5.11 -6.27 12.86
N GLU A 11 4.95 -6.10 11.54
CA GLU A 11 4.77 -4.77 10.92
C GLU A 11 3.30 -4.41 10.69
N GLY A 12 2.41 -5.40 10.70
CA GLY A 12 0.99 -5.20 10.39
C GLY A 12 0.73 -4.84 8.92
N ILE A 13 -0.41 -4.20 8.65
CA ILE A 13 -0.80 -3.73 7.31
C ILE A 13 -0.94 -2.21 7.36
N PRO A 14 -0.30 -1.45 6.45
CA PRO A 14 0.43 -1.89 5.24
C PRO A 14 1.87 -2.35 5.47
N GLY A 15 2.34 -2.36 6.72
CA GLY A 15 3.73 -2.64 7.09
C GLY A 15 4.61 -1.39 7.16
N ASP A 16 5.93 -1.56 7.22
CA ASP A 16 6.91 -0.47 7.26
C ASP A 16 7.26 0.00 5.83
N CYS A 17 6.73 1.16 5.44
CA CYS A 17 6.88 1.75 4.11
C CYS A 17 7.97 2.83 4.05
N SER A 18 9.17 2.54 4.56
CA SER A 18 10.31 3.46 4.62
C SER A 18 11.37 3.20 3.55
N TYR A 19 11.10 2.33 2.57
CA TYR A 19 12.08 1.84 1.61
C TYR A 19 11.91 2.44 0.21
N GLN A 20 13.02 2.92 -0.37
CA GLN A 20 13.02 3.50 -1.72
C GLN A 20 13.24 2.45 -2.81
N THR A 21 13.96 1.38 -2.51
CA THR A 21 14.24 0.29 -3.45
C THR A 21 13.83 -1.06 -2.86
N TYR A 22 13.51 -2.01 -3.73
CA TYR A 22 13.17 -3.37 -3.33
C TYR A 22 14.33 -4.03 -2.58
N ALA A 23 15.57 -3.78 -3.00
CA ALA A 23 16.77 -4.28 -2.37
C ALA A 23 16.95 -3.78 -0.91
N GLN A 24 16.64 -2.50 -0.64
CA GLN A 24 16.66 -1.98 0.73
C GLN A 24 15.64 -2.69 1.62
N CYS A 25 14.42 -2.92 1.10
CA CYS A 25 13.41 -3.68 1.83
C CYS A 25 13.86 -5.13 2.07
N LEU A 26 14.42 -5.81 1.05
CA LEU A 26 14.90 -7.20 1.18
C LEU A 26 16.03 -7.31 2.19
N ALA A 27 16.95 -6.34 2.23
CA ALA A 27 18.00 -6.30 3.23
C ALA A 27 17.42 -6.25 4.65
N SER A 28 16.37 -5.46 4.87
CA SER A 28 15.65 -5.41 6.14
C SER A 28 14.74 -6.61 6.40
N ALA A 29 14.28 -7.31 5.37
CA ALA A 29 13.49 -8.54 5.48
C ALA A 29 14.35 -9.75 5.86
N SER A 30 15.64 -9.74 5.49
CA SER A 30 16.57 -10.85 5.72
C SER A 30 16.62 -11.27 7.19
N GLY A 31 16.47 -12.58 7.44
CA GLY A 31 16.46 -13.15 8.79
C GLY A 31 15.17 -12.89 9.59
N ARG A 32 14.16 -12.27 8.98
CA ARG A 32 12.86 -12.00 9.60
C ARG A 32 11.78 -12.78 8.84
N PHE A 33 10.68 -13.09 9.52
CA PHE A 33 9.49 -13.67 8.88
C PHE A 33 8.67 -12.56 8.21
N ALA A 34 9.29 -11.86 7.26
CA ALA A 34 8.77 -10.69 6.57
C ALA A 34 9.13 -10.73 5.08
N TYR A 35 8.35 -10.02 4.28
CA TYR A 35 8.45 -9.94 2.83
C TYR A 35 8.18 -8.51 2.36
N CYS A 36 8.60 -8.20 1.14
CA CYS A 36 8.50 -6.86 0.59
C CYS A 36 7.33 -6.76 -0.39
N ASN A 37 6.49 -5.77 -0.19
CA ASN A 37 5.32 -5.48 -1.01
C ASN A 37 5.30 -4.02 -1.48
N ILE A 38 4.53 -3.76 -2.53
CA ILE A 38 4.37 -2.40 -3.08
C ILE A 38 3.58 -1.55 -2.09
N ASN A 39 4.01 -0.31 -1.90
CA ASN A 39 3.30 0.65 -1.06
C ASN A 39 1.93 0.99 -1.67
N PRO A 40 0.81 0.70 -0.97
CA PRO A 40 -0.52 0.97 -1.49
C PRO A 40 -0.79 2.46 -1.72
N ARG A 41 -0.09 3.36 -1.01
CA ARG A 41 -0.19 4.82 -1.26
C ARG A 41 0.33 5.20 -2.64
N VAL A 42 1.27 4.40 -3.17
CA VAL A 42 1.89 4.60 -4.49
C VAL A 42 1.08 3.89 -5.55
N ALA A 43 0.69 2.63 -5.28
CA ALA A 43 -0.13 1.84 -6.19
C ALA A 43 -1.52 2.45 -6.43
N PHE A 44 -2.13 3.04 -5.39
CA PHE A 44 -3.50 3.56 -5.41
C PHE A 44 -3.59 5.08 -5.19
N GLY A 45 -2.46 5.80 -5.09
CA GLY A 45 -2.43 7.25 -4.85
C GLY A 45 -3.16 8.11 -5.90
N ARG A 46 -3.62 7.47 -6.98
CA ARG A 46 -4.49 8.04 -8.02
C ARG A 46 -5.79 7.25 -8.19
N VAL A 47 -6.48 6.85 -7.12
CA VAL A 47 -7.94 6.77 -7.23
C VAL A 47 -8.47 8.21 -7.12
N PRO A 48 -8.77 8.93 -8.24
CA PRO A 48 -9.64 10.07 -8.12
C PRO A 48 -10.88 9.56 -7.42
N ASN A 49 -11.25 10.23 -6.35
CA ASN A 49 -12.36 9.92 -5.48
C ASN A 49 -13.62 9.71 -6.35
N ARG A 50 -13.86 8.49 -6.85
CA ARG A 50 -15.12 8.09 -7.49
C ARG A 50 -16.14 7.88 -6.37
N ARG A 51 -16.33 8.92 -5.56
CA ARG A 51 -17.65 9.26 -5.05
C ARG A 51 -18.43 9.70 -6.28
N GLN A 52 -18.82 8.76 -7.15
CA GLN A 52 -19.99 8.99 -7.97
C GLN A 52 -21.16 8.98 -6.97
N PRO A 53 -21.85 10.11 -6.72
CA PRO A 53 -23.13 10.05 -6.05
C PRO A 53 -24.04 9.24 -6.97
N TYR A 54 -24.62 8.15 -6.48
CA TYR A 54 -25.70 7.48 -7.20
C TYR A 54 -26.82 8.51 -7.41
N PRO A 55 -27.20 8.87 -8.65
CA PRO A 55 -28.35 9.73 -8.87
C PRO A 55 -29.60 8.88 -8.60
N TYR A 56 -30.23 9.10 -7.45
CA TYR A 56 -31.56 8.58 -7.17
C TYR A 56 -32.54 9.35 -8.06
N HIS A 57 -32.89 8.78 -9.22
CA HIS A 57 -34.03 9.25 -10.00
C HIS A 57 -35.31 8.65 -9.41
N TYR A 58 -36.09 9.48 -8.70
CA TYR A 58 -37.50 9.20 -8.44
C TYR A 58 -38.28 9.58 -9.71
N ASN A 59 -39.02 8.65 -10.30
CA ASN A 59 -39.98 8.98 -11.36
C ASN A 59 -41.36 9.10 -10.70
N ASP A 60 -41.94 10.29 -10.85
CA ASP A 60 -43.35 10.62 -10.59
C ASP A 60 -44.24 10.02 -11.68
#